data_AF-A0A0M9E3C2-F1
#
_entry.id   AF-A0A0M9E3C2-F1
#
_cell.length_a   1.000
_cell.length_b   1.000
_cell.length_c   1.000
_cell.angle_alpha   90.00
_cell.angle_beta   90.00
_cell.angle_gamma   90.00
#
_symmetry.space_group_name_H-M   'P 1'
#
loop_
_entity.id
_entity.type
_entity.pdbx_description
1 polymer ?
#
loop_
_entity_poly.entity_id
_entity_poly.type
_entity_poly.pdbx_seq_one_letter_code
_entity_poly.pdbx_strand_id
1 'polypeptide(L)'
;APLCNFIEQHYYNVFDNRDYRWANELTPKTAFLSLLYNDILYIMDSETKIDRNYIDLTMIIRPDKRNLEIFDILIEFKYVNLSTAKLTGEQARSLSREELEELPCIKEQMNQAKIQAKKYSTKINQKYTNLRLKSFAVVSLGFERLVWEKA
;
A
#
# COMPACT_ATOMS: atom_id res chain seq x y z
N ALA A 1 10.90 -0.73 6.28
CA ALA A 1 10.14 -1.82 6.94
C ALA A 1 10.41 -3.11 6.19
N PRO A 2 10.48 -4.28 6.84
CA PRO A 2 10.96 -5.51 6.20
C PRO A 2 10.27 -5.85 4.88
N LEU A 3 8.93 -5.71 4.81
CA LEU A 3 8.16 -5.98 3.58
C LEU A 3 8.47 -4.99 2.45
N CYS A 4 8.44 -3.67 2.71
CA CYS A 4 8.75 -2.68 1.69
C CYS A 4 10.19 -2.83 1.18
N ASN A 5 11.15 -3.03 2.09
CA ASN A 5 12.54 -3.25 1.72
C ASN A 5 12.69 -4.52 0.86
N PHE A 6 11.96 -5.59 1.19
CA PHE A 6 11.95 -6.81 0.39
C PHE A 6 11.40 -6.56 -1.03
N ILE A 7 10.29 -5.82 -1.14
CA ILE A 7 9.71 -5.47 -2.44
C ILE A 7 10.70 -4.64 -3.27
N GLU A 8 11.28 -3.60 -2.68
CA GLU A 8 12.30 -2.74 -3.33
C GLU A 8 13.50 -3.57 -3.81
N GLN A 9 14.02 -4.47 -2.97
CA GLN A 9 15.25 -5.22 -3.25
C GLN A 9 15.05 -6.44 -4.17
N HIS A 10 13.85 -6.99 -4.27
CA HIS A 10 13.61 -8.23 -5.00
C HIS A 10 12.59 -8.08 -6.12
N TYR A 11 11.40 -7.58 -5.82
CA TYR A 11 10.32 -7.52 -6.83
C TYR A 11 10.58 -6.38 -7.82
N TYR A 12 10.92 -5.22 -7.29
CA TYR A 12 11.11 -4.00 -8.08
C TYR A 12 12.35 -4.06 -8.97
N ASN A 13 13.42 -4.69 -8.48
CA ASN A 13 14.65 -4.90 -9.24
C ASN A 13 14.52 -5.82 -10.47
N VAL A 14 13.40 -6.53 -10.64
CA VAL A 14 13.16 -7.39 -11.81
C VAL A 14 12.54 -6.61 -12.98
N PHE A 15 11.89 -5.47 -12.72
CA PHE A 15 11.25 -4.68 -13.78
C PHE A 15 12.27 -3.94 -14.64
N ASP A 16 12.00 -3.89 -15.95
CA ASP A 16 12.75 -3.12 -16.93
C ASP A 16 12.08 -1.75 -17.16
N ASN A 17 12.82 -0.80 -17.72
CA ASN A 17 12.30 0.50 -18.15
C ASN A 17 11.07 0.39 -19.08
N ARG A 18 10.92 -0.72 -19.81
CA ARG A 18 9.72 -0.97 -20.64
C ARG A 18 8.45 -1.23 -19.82
N ASP A 19 8.58 -1.82 -18.64
CA ASP A 19 7.43 -2.13 -17.78
C ASP A 19 6.80 -0.86 -17.21
N TYR A 20 7.59 0.22 -17.07
CA TYR A 20 7.11 1.54 -16.67
C TYR A 20 6.00 2.09 -17.56
N ARG A 21 5.90 1.66 -18.82
CA ARG A 21 4.84 2.10 -19.75
C ARG A 21 3.44 1.75 -19.24
N TRP A 22 3.31 0.66 -18.49
CA TRP A 22 2.04 0.20 -17.93
C TRP A 22 1.99 0.30 -16.41
N ALA A 23 3.01 0.91 -15.80
CA ALA A 23 3.12 1.05 -14.36
C ALA A 23 2.06 1.98 -13.79
N ASN A 24 1.36 1.49 -12.78
CA ASN A 24 0.30 2.23 -12.08
C ASN A 24 0.07 1.64 -10.67
N GLU A 25 -0.92 2.17 -9.96
CA GLU A 25 -1.30 1.77 -8.59
C GLU A 25 -1.60 0.26 -8.43
N LEU A 26 -2.03 -0.43 -9.48
CA LEU A 26 -2.27 -1.87 -9.44
C LEU A 26 -0.99 -2.67 -9.15
N THR A 27 0.17 -2.20 -9.58
CA THR A 27 1.42 -2.97 -9.43
C THR A 27 1.89 -3.11 -7.98
N PRO A 28 2.06 -2.03 -7.18
CA PRO A 28 2.35 -2.17 -5.75
C PRO A 28 1.26 -2.96 -5.04
N LYS A 29 -0.02 -2.76 -5.40
CA LYS A 29 -1.14 -3.52 -4.86
C LYS A 29 -0.99 -5.03 -5.10
N THR A 30 -0.67 -5.46 -6.32
CA THR A 30 -0.44 -6.87 -6.66
C THR A 30 0.79 -7.44 -5.95
N ALA A 31 1.87 -6.68 -5.81
CA ALA A 31 3.06 -7.12 -5.08
C ALA A 31 2.72 -7.42 -3.61
N PHE A 32 2.06 -6.49 -2.93
CA PHE A 32 1.59 -6.68 -1.55
C PHE A 32 0.59 -7.84 -1.45
N LEU A 33 -0.36 -7.94 -2.37
CA LEU A 33 -1.33 -9.04 -2.41
C LEU A 33 -0.61 -10.39 -2.46
N SER A 34 0.34 -10.57 -3.38
CA SER A 34 1.06 -11.84 -3.55
C SER A 34 1.88 -12.25 -2.31
N LEU A 35 2.42 -11.26 -1.58
CA LEU A 35 3.30 -11.49 -0.43
C LEU A 35 2.53 -11.65 0.89
N LEU A 36 1.36 -11.02 1.00
CA LEU A 36 0.54 -11.05 2.21
C LEU A 36 -0.58 -12.07 2.15
N TYR A 37 -0.87 -12.65 0.98
CA TYR A 37 -1.99 -13.57 0.79
C TYR A 37 -1.95 -14.72 1.80
N ASN A 38 -2.99 -14.80 2.61
CA ASN A 38 -3.14 -15.83 3.62
C ASN A 38 -4.63 -16.02 3.94
N ASP A 39 -5.25 -16.96 3.24
CA ASP A 39 -6.67 -17.34 3.35
C ASP A 39 -6.98 -18.21 4.58
N ILE A 40 -5.94 -18.73 5.24
CA ILE A 40 -6.03 -19.45 6.51
C ILE A 40 -6.36 -18.47 7.64
N LEU A 41 -5.78 -17.27 7.62
CA LEU A 41 -5.93 -16.26 8.68
C LEU A 41 -6.95 -15.16 8.32
N TYR A 42 -7.00 -14.77 7.05
CA TYR A 42 -7.74 -13.59 6.61
C TYR A 42 -8.78 -13.89 5.54
N ILE A 43 -9.87 -13.15 5.59
CA ILE A 43 -10.72 -12.86 4.44
C ILE A 43 -10.09 -11.62 3.78
N MET A 44 -9.42 -11.84 2.64
CA MET A 44 -8.70 -10.81 1.92
C MET A 44 -9.53 -10.34 0.72
N ASP A 45 -9.67 -9.03 0.56
CA ASP A 45 -10.48 -8.43 -0.49
C ASP A 45 -9.80 -7.17 -1.04
N SER A 46 -9.59 -7.14 -2.35
CA SER A 46 -8.95 -6.05 -3.08
C SER A 46 -9.95 -5.00 -3.60
N GLU A 47 -11.23 -5.25 -3.47
CA GLU A 47 -12.32 -4.36 -3.88
C GLU A 47 -13.43 -4.39 -2.84
N THR A 48 -13.08 -4.15 -1.57
CA THR A 48 -14.09 -4.03 -0.53
C THR A 48 -14.95 -2.81 -0.83
N LYS A 49 -16.09 -3.08 -1.47
CA LYS A 49 -17.05 -2.07 -1.86
C LYS A 49 -17.65 -1.48 -0.60
N ILE A 50 -17.38 -0.20 -0.40
CA ILE A 50 -18.07 0.61 0.58
C ILE A 50 -18.71 1.79 -0.14
N ASP A 51 -20.03 1.72 -0.26
CA ASP A 51 -20.85 2.60 -1.09
C ASP A 51 -20.48 2.53 -2.57
N ARG A 52 -19.98 3.64 -3.14
CA ARG A 52 -19.53 3.78 -4.53
C ARG A 52 -18.01 3.73 -4.70
N ASN A 53 -17.27 3.52 -3.60
CA ASN A 53 -15.82 3.50 -3.59
C ASN A 53 -15.29 2.12 -3.20
N TYR A 54 -14.07 1.84 -3.64
CA TYR A 54 -13.35 0.60 -3.34
C TYR A 54 -12.13 0.92 -2.49
N ILE A 55 -11.94 0.15 -1.42
CA ILE A 55 -10.69 0.11 -0.67
C ILE A 55 -9.71 -0.73 -1.45
N ASP A 56 -8.44 -0.35 -1.45
CA ASP A 56 -7.46 -1.08 -2.24
C ASP A 56 -7.15 -2.47 -1.71
N LEU A 57 -6.93 -2.63 -0.42
CA LEU A 57 -6.69 -3.94 0.18
C LEU A 57 -7.20 -3.97 1.62
N THR A 58 -8.02 -4.98 1.92
CA THR A 58 -8.38 -5.34 3.29
C THR A 58 -7.94 -6.77 3.61
N MET A 59 -7.54 -6.98 4.85
CA MET A 59 -7.26 -8.29 5.44
C MET A 59 -8.05 -8.38 6.74
N ILE A 60 -9.24 -8.96 6.67
CA ILE A 60 -10.13 -9.10 7.83
C ILE A 60 -9.91 -10.47 8.45
N ILE A 61 -9.58 -10.54 9.74
CA ILE A 61 -9.32 -11.82 10.42
C ILE A 61 -10.60 -12.66 10.36
N ARG A 62 -10.45 -13.92 9.95
CA ARG A 62 -11.58 -14.85 9.89
C ARG A 62 -12.23 -15.00 11.27
N PRO A 63 -13.57 -15.15 11.36
CA PRO A 63 -14.26 -15.28 12.64
C PRO A 63 -13.69 -16.39 13.54
N ASP A 64 -13.30 -17.52 12.96
CA ASP A 64 -12.74 -18.68 13.68
C ASP A 64 -11.28 -18.49 14.13
N LYS A 65 -10.62 -17.41 13.69
CA LYS A 65 -9.22 -17.06 14.02
C LYS A 65 -9.10 -15.86 14.97
N ARG A 66 -10.22 -15.34 15.49
CA ARG A 66 -10.25 -14.15 16.36
C ARG A 66 -9.57 -14.34 17.72
N ASN A 67 -9.30 -15.59 18.11
CA ASN A 67 -8.52 -15.93 19.31
C ASN A 67 -7.02 -15.62 19.18
N LEU A 68 -6.50 -15.46 17.95
CA LEU A 68 -5.09 -15.08 17.72
C LEU A 68 -4.87 -13.60 18.05
N GLU A 69 -3.67 -13.23 18.50
CA GLU A 69 -3.28 -11.83 18.74
C GLU A 69 -2.72 -11.15 17.49
N ILE A 70 -3.54 -11.03 16.45
CA ILE A 70 -3.21 -10.39 15.17
C ILE A 70 -4.18 -9.24 14.85
N PHE A 71 -3.87 -8.42 13.85
CA PHE A 71 -4.65 -7.22 13.48
C PHE A 71 -5.42 -7.42 12.18
N ASP A 72 -6.58 -6.79 12.08
CA ASP A 72 -7.21 -6.54 10.79
C ASP A 72 -6.42 -5.42 10.09
N ILE A 73 -6.22 -5.52 8.77
CA ILE A 73 -5.39 -4.58 8.02
C ILE A 73 -6.22 -3.91 6.93
N LEU A 74 -6.03 -2.60 6.76
CA LEU A 74 -6.44 -1.84 5.59
C LEU A 74 -5.22 -1.14 5.01
N ILE A 75 -5.04 -1.20 3.69
CA ILE A 75 -3.96 -0.51 2.99
C ILE A 75 -4.54 0.25 1.82
N GLU A 76 -4.18 1.54 1.71
CA GLU A 76 -4.40 2.38 0.53
C GLU A 76 -3.09 2.58 -0.22
N PHE A 77 -3.13 2.44 -1.53
CA PHE A 77 -1.95 2.61 -2.39
C PHE A 77 -2.06 3.90 -3.21
N LYS A 78 -0.91 4.53 -3.45
CA LYS A 78 -0.72 5.55 -4.46
C LYS A 78 0.53 5.26 -5.26
N TYR A 79 0.55 5.79 -6.48
CA TYR A 79 1.66 5.62 -7.39
C TYR A 79 2.07 6.97 -7.98
N VAL A 80 3.35 7.28 -7.88
CA VAL A 80 3.97 8.48 -8.45
C VAL A 80 4.92 8.04 -9.56
N ASN A 81 4.72 8.59 -10.76
CA ASN A 81 5.64 8.39 -11.86
C ASN A 81 6.98 9.10 -11.59
N LEU A 82 8.08 8.47 -11.99
CA LEU A 82 9.42 9.07 -11.95
C LEU A 82 9.47 10.42 -12.68
N SER A 83 8.73 10.56 -13.80
CA SER A 83 8.62 11.82 -14.54
C SER A 83 7.93 12.94 -13.75
N THR A 84 6.92 12.61 -12.93
CA THR A 84 6.27 13.56 -12.02
C THR A 84 7.24 14.05 -10.95
N ALA A 85 8.09 13.16 -10.43
CA ALA A 85 9.15 13.50 -9.49
C ALA A 85 10.38 14.15 -10.16
N LYS A 86 10.45 14.17 -11.50
CA LYS A 86 11.60 14.63 -12.29
C LYS A 86 12.90 13.87 -11.96
N LEU A 87 12.79 12.57 -11.72
CA LEU A 87 13.91 11.69 -11.38
C LEU A 87 14.08 10.58 -12.42
N THR A 88 15.30 10.07 -12.56
CA THR A 88 15.54 8.76 -13.17
C THR A 88 15.39 7.64 -12.12
N GLY A 89 15.31 6.38 -12.57
CA GLY A 89 15.24 5.25 -11.65
C GLY A 89 16.49 5.12 -10.77
N GLU A 90 17.67 5.39 -11.32
CA GLU A 90 18.93 5.42 -10.56
C GLU A 90 18.92 6.51 -9.47
N GLN A 91 18.48 7.72 -9.82
CA GLN A 91 18.38 8.81 -8.84
C GLN A 91 17.39 8.45 -7.73
N ALA A 92 16.21 7.92 -8.07
CA ALA A 92 15.21 7.50 -7.08
C ALA A 92 15.75 6.41 -6.13
N ARG A 93 16.51 5.44 -6.63
CA ARG A 93 17.15 4.40 -5.80
C ARG A 93 18.18 4.97 -4.83
N SER A 94 18.91 6.01 -5.22
CA SER A 94 19.93 6.63 -4.36
C SER A 94 19.40 7.48 -3.21
N LEU A 95 18.11 7.87 -3.24
CA LEU A 95 17.54 8.73 -2.20
C LEU A 95 17.56 8.06 -0.82
N SER A 96 17.80 8.81 0.23
CA SER A 96 17.49 8.35 1.59
C SER A 96 15.97 8.22 1.76
N ARG A 97 15.53 7.61 2.87
CA ARG A 97 14.10 7.58 3.20
C ARG A 97 13.57 8.98 3.47
N GLU A 98 14.35 9.78 4.19
CA GLU A 98 14.04 11.16 4.55
C GLU A 98 13.91 12.04 3.30
N GLU A 99 14.84 11.91 2.34
CA GLU A 99 14.78 12.66 1.08
C GLU A 99 13.54 12.29 0.25
N LEU A 100 13.19 11.01 0.23
CA LEU A 100 12.01 10.50 -0.47
C LEU A 100 10.71 11.02 0.16
N GLU A 101 10.62 11.04 1.50
CA GLU A 101 9.49 11.58 2.25
C GLU A 101 9.35 13.10 2.08
N GLU A 102 10.44 13.81 1.77
CA GLU A 102 10.44 15.25 1.52
C GLU A 102 9.99 15.66 0.11
N LEU A 103 9.92 14.72 -0.85
CA LEU A 103 9.45 15.02 -2.20
C LEU A 103 8.00 15.53 -2.20
N PRO A 104 7.70 16.70 -2.81
CA PRO A 104 6.34 17.28 -2.78
C PRO A 104 5.26 16.34 -3.31
N CYS A 105 5.53 15.63 -4.41
CA CYS A 105 4.60 14.67 -4.99
C CYS A 105 4.32 13.47 -4.07
N ILE A 106 5.32 13.01 -3.31
CA ILE A 106 5.17 11.92 -2.34
C ILE A 106 4.35 12.40 -1.13
N LYS A 107 4.65 13.59 -0.61
CA LYS A 107 3.87 14.20 0.49
C LYS A 107 2.40 14.37 0.14
N GLU A 108 2.12 14.87 -1.07
CA GLU A 108 0.76 15.04 -1.54
C GLU A 108 0.01 13.71 -1.61
N GLN A 109 0.60 12.72 -2.28
CA GLN A 109 -0.02 11.39 -2.41
C GLN A 109 -0.16 10.66 -1.07
N MET A 110 0.83 10.78 -0.18
CA MET A 110 0.75 10.22 1.17
C MET A 110 -0.40 10.83 1.96
N ASN A 111 -0.57 12.14 1.90
CA ASN A 111 -1.69 12.81 2.56
C ASN A 111 -3.05 12.35 2.00
N GLN A 112 -3.18 12.24 0.67
CA GLN A 112 -4.39 11.73 0.04
C GLN A 112 -4.70 10.29 0.46
N ALA A 113 -3.69 9.41 0.45
CA ALA A 113 -3.82 8.02 0.88
C ALA A 113 -4.23 7.92 2.35
N LYS A 114 -3.64 8.72 3.26
CA LYS A 114 -4.02 8.75 4.68
C LYS A 114 -5.45 9.23 4.89
N ILE A 115 -5.90 10.23 4.15
CA ILE A 115 -7.30 10.70 4.21
C ILE A 115 -8.25 9.57 3.77
N GLN A 116 -7.93 8.87 2.68
CA GLN A 116 -8.72 7.74 2.18
C GLN A 116 -8.75 6.60 3.20
N ALA A 117 -7.58 6.20 3.73
CA ALA A 117 -7.46 5.14 4.71
C ALA A 117 -8.25 5.43 6.00
N LYS A 118 -8.20 6.68 6.52
CA LYS A 118 -9.01 7.11 7.66
C LYS A 118 -10.51 7.04 7.36
N LYS A 119 -10.93 7.57 6.21
CA LYS A 119 -12.33 7.55 5.77
C LYS A 119 -12.86 6.11 5.71
N TYR A 120 -12.10 5.20 5.11
CA TYR A 120 -12.53 3.81 4.97
C TYR A 120 -12.45 3.03 6.28
N SER A 121 -11.46 3.30 7.13
CA SER A 121 -11.37 2.75 8.48
C SER A 121 -12.64 3.04 9.29
N THR A 122 -13.16 4.27 9.26
CA THR A 122 -14.43 4.62 9.90
C THR A 122 -15.58 3.77 9.38
N LYS A 123 -15.71 3.60 8.06
CA LYS A 123 -16.81 2.85 7.46
C LYS A 123 -16.71 1.34 7.69
N ILE A 124 -15.50 0.78 7.66
CA ILE A 124 -15.26 -0.63 7.99
C ILE A 124 -15.67 -0.92 9.43
N ASN A 125 -15.29 -0.07 10.38
CA ASN A 125 -15.65 -0.23 11.80
C ASN A 125 -17.16 -0.08 12.05
N GLN A 126 -17.90 0.59 11.16
CA GLN A 126 -19.37 0.61 11.21
C GLN A 126 -20.00 -0.66 10.66
N LYS A 127 -19.36 -1.32 9.69
CA LYS A 127 -19.86 -2.55 9.05
C LYS A 127 -19.58 -3.81 9.86
N TYR A 128 -18.43 -3.88 10.52
CA TYR A 128 -17.99 -5.05 11.28
C TYR A 128 -17.82 -4.72 12.75
N THR A 129 -18.21 -5.63 13.63
CA THR A 129 -17.98 -5.51 15.07
C THR A 129 -16.64 -6.12 15.47
N ASN A 130 -16.01 -5.61 16.54
CA ASN A 130 -14.80 -6.17 17.15
C ASN A 130 -13.57 -6.29 16.22
N LEU A 131 -13.37 -5.33 15.31
CA LEU A 131 -12.14 -5.25 14.54
C LEU A 131 -10.97 -4.71 15.36
N ARG A 132 -9.80 -5.31 15.16
CA ARG A 132 -8.52 -4.80 15.63
C ARG A 132 -7.80 -4.15 14.46
N LEU A 133 -8.43 -3.10 13.90
CA LEU A 133 -8.01 -2.51 12.63
C LEU A 133 -6.73 -1.67 12.76
N LYS A 134 -5.79 -1.90 11.84
CA LYS A 134 -4.66 -1.01 11.54
C LYS A 134 -4.77 -0.58 10.08
N SER A 135 -4.64 0.72 9.85
CA SER A 135 -4.74 1.32 8.52
C SER A 135 -3.39 1.88 8.11
N PHE A 136 -3.03 1.68 6.84
CA PHE A 136 -1.77 2.10 6.28
C PHE A 136 -1.99 2.82 4.95
N ALA A 137 -1.11 3.76 4.67
CA ALA A 137 -0.95 4.41 3.38
C ALA A 137 0.41 4.02 2.81
N VAL A 138 0.46 3.65 1.54
CA VAL A 138 1.67 3.26 0.84
C VAL A 138 1.76 4.03 -0.47
N VAL A 139 2.86 4.72 -0.70
CA VAL A 139 3.13 5.46 -1.94
C VAL A 139 4.34 4.84 -2.61
N SER A 140 4.18 4.42 -3.86
CA SER A 140 5.29 3.94 -4.71
C SER A 140 5.80 5.06 -5.59
N LEU A 141 7.11 5.34 -5.54
CA LEU A 141 7.80 6.16 -6.53
C LEU A 141 8.35 5.24 -7.61
N GLY A 142 7.66 5.19 -8.75
CA GLY A 142 7.94 4.20 -9.77
C GLY A 142 7.92 2.78 -9.20
N PHE A 143 8.75 1.92 -9.79
CA PHE A 143 9.14 0.63 -9.23
C PHE A 143 10.56 0.71 -8.68
N GLU A 144 10.86 1.80 -7.97
CA GLU A 144 12.16 1.99 -7.34
C GLU A 144 12.03 1.97 -5.83
N ARG A 145 11.06 2.73 -5.30
CA ARG A 145 10.97 3.02 -3.87
C ARG A 145 9.55 3.09 -3.35
N LEU A 146 9.39 2.75 -2.07
CA LEU A 146 8.14 2.75 -1.34
C LEU A 146 8.27 3.61 -0.07
N VAL A 147 7.30 4.51 0.13
CA VAL A 147 7.07 5.18 1.41
C VAL A 147 5.79 4.63 2.01
N TRP A 148 5.78 4.38 3.31
CA TRP A 148 4.59 3.94 4.01
C TRP A 148 4.45 4.64 5.35
N GLU A 149 3.20 4.88 5.73
CA GLU A 149 2.84 5.42 7.03
C GLU A 149 1.60 4.74 7.57
N LYS A 150 1.49 4.70 8.90
CA LYS A 150 0.24 4.36 9.56
C LYS A 150 -0.71 5.56 9.44
N ALA A 151 -1.94 5.30 9.01
CA ALA A 151 -2.98 6.31 8.82
C ALA A 151 -3.78 6.58 10.11
#